data_AF-A0A432SQT7-F1
#
_entry.id   AF-A0A432SQT7-F1
#
_cell.length_a   1.000
_cell.length_b   1.000
_cell.length_c   1.000
_cell.angle_alpha   90.00
_cell.angle_beta   90.00
_cell.angle_gamma   90.00
#
_symmetry.space_group_name_H-M   'P 1'
#
loop_
_entity.id
_entity.type
_entity.pdbx_description
1 polymer ?
#
loop_
_entity_poly.entity_id
_entity_poly.type
_entity_poly.pdbx_seq_one_letter_code
_entity_poly.pdbx_strand_id
1 'polypeptide(L)'
;MFQPDFDWDAEFLKKDLLLIGIKEPSPELIEKIKALFHGHEKIRPGILIIKKERLAHSEDPAIQDLYKKIEDFIALKKNKHEKQQAKRSDAVVKIQTPMTIFTPEEDGYGKITFGTDNRLSFQKYKVQEDGTFAPEAEENQDTDLIFQNGQWVTDEDDSVQYTLDSDGAISLPKWNEKAYLVAPKDPIAGKSKKFPQYHTAVTMPDDAKMYFIKIKKMKDTYMLNQEVQQYQQNSDRVPYTSISDFIEAQCETRWFEGDENGGLAFAGEKTEAGYSCDGTQTKGKLVYAKNTNNGTEIVNEDAGTWEVKTLEGDTKVLVVKPYNMKRFHDDEGDISYPIFAVNQGILYRGDLEPAGMTRAIPAFNKSAMNAITETISANWTNIIKEMPVNDFKKHYNQ
;
A
#
# COMPACT_ATOMS: atom_id res chain seq x y z
N MET A 1 -29.49 0.57 32.75
CA MET A 1 -29.00 1.80 32.08
C MET A 1 -29.35 1.63 30.62
N PHE A 2 -30.31 2.41 30.09
CA PHE A 2 -30.80 2.27 28.71
C PHE A 2 -29.67 2.64 27.74
N GLN A 3 -29.15 1.67 26.98
CA GLN A 3 -28.45 1.99 25.73
C GLN A 3 -29.52 2.58 24.80
N PRO A 4 -29.28 3.73 24.13
CA PRO A 4 -30.19 4.15 23.09
C PRO A 4 -30.14 3.08 21.99
N ASP A 5 -31.26 2.40 21.77
CA ASP A 5 -31.49 1.61 20.57
C ASP A 5 -31.21 2.54 19.38
N PHE A 6 -30.04 2.36 18.77
CA PHE A 6 -29.68 3.07 17.55
C PHE A 6 -30.55 2.46 16.46
N ASP A 7 -31.68 3.11 16.20
CA ASP A 7 -32.61 2.70 15.17
C ASP A 7 -31.87 2.68 13.84
N TRP A 8 -31.89 1.52 13.20
CA TRP A 8 -31.32 1.32 11.89
C TRP A 8 -32.05 2.24 10.91
N ASP A 9 -31.42 3.35 10.56
CA ASP A 9 -32.01 4.28 9.61
C ASP A 9 -32.15 3.59 8.25
N ALA A 10 -33.39 3.17 7.99
CA ALA A 10 -33.80 2.48 6.78
C ALA A 10 -33.46 3.29 5.52
N GLU A 11 -33.23 4.60 5.62
CA GLU A 11 -32.78 5.43 4.51
C GLU A 11 -31.35 5.13 4.07
N PHE A 12 -30.42 4.83 4.98
CA PHE A 12 -29.05 4.45 4.58
C PHE A 12 -29.01 3.08 3.91
N LEU A 13 -29.78 2.12 4.44
CA LEU A 13 -29.88 0.80 3.83
C LEU A 13 -30.50 0.89 2.43
N LYS A 14 -31.54 1.73 2.27
CA LYS A 14 -32.15 2.00 0.96
C LYS A 14 -31.14 2.60 -0.03
N LYS A 15 -30.26 3.51 0.39
CA LYS A 15 -29.20 4.07 -0.47
C LYS A 15 -28.21 3.01 -0.95
N ASP A 16 -27.76 2.12 -0.06
CA ASP A 16 -26.85 1.03 -0.43
C ASP A 16 -27.53 -0.01 -1.34
N LEU A 17 -28.79 -0.34 -1.07
CA LEU A 17 -29.61 -1.23 -1.91
C LEU A 17 -29.86 -0.63 -3.30
N LEU A 18 -30.05 0.70 -3.38
CA LEU A 18 -30.19 1.42 -4.64
C LEU A 18 -28.91 1.36 -5.48
N LEU A 19 -27.72 1.45 -4.86
CA LEU A 19 -26.43 1.36 -5.54
C LEU A 19 -26.22 0.02 -6.24
N ILE A 20 -26.76 -1.07 -5.69
CA ILE A 20 -26.72 -2.43 -6.26
C ILE A 20 -27.97 -2.77 -7.10
N GLY A 21 -28.82 -1.78 -7.40
CA GLY A 21 -29.93 -1.90 -8.35
C GLY A 21 -31.30 -2.28 -7.75
N ILE A 22 -31.44 -2.30 -6.43
CA ILE A 22 -32.72 -2.56 -5.74
C ILE A 22 -33.40 -1.22 -5.44
N LYS A 23 -34.34 -0.83 -6.31
CA LYS A 23 -34.97 0.50 -6.26
C LYS A 23 -35.98 0.67 -5.12
N GLU A 24 -36.67 -0.40 -4.74
CA GLU A 24 -37.72 -0.40 -3.72
C GLU A 24 -37.62 -1.68 -2.87
N PRO A 25 -36.68 -1.74 -1.90
CA PRO A 25 -36.56 -2.91 -1.04
C PRO A 25 -37.80 -3.06 -0.16
N SER A 26 -38.32 -4.28 -0.04
CA SER A 26 -39.48 -4.54 0.82
C SER A 26 -39.12 -4.27 2.29
N PRO A 27 -40.09 -3.83 3.13
CA PRO A 27 -39.86 -3.67 4.56
C PRO A 27 -39.33 -4.96 5.21
N GLU A 28 -39.82 -6.12 4.77
CA GLU A 28 -39.36 -7.43 5.23
C GLU A 28 -37.88 -7.69 4.91
N LEU A 29 -37.42 -7.35 3.70
CA LEU A 29 -36.01 -7.49 3.33
C LEU A 29 -35.12 -6.57 4.18
N ILE A 30 -35.57 -5.34 4.44
CA ILE A 30 -34.88 -4.40 5.31
C ILE A 30 -34.73 -5.00 6.71
N GLU A 31 -35.81 -5.48 7.31
CA GLU A 31 -35.78 -6.08 8.66
C GLU A 31 -34.92 -7.35 8.73
N LYS A 32 -34.94 -8.20 7.69
CA LYS A 32 -34.04 -9.37 7.62
C LYS A 32 -32.57 -8.97 7.56
N ILE A 33 -32.24 -7.93 6.80
CA ILE A 33 -30.88 -7.39 6.76
C ILE A 33 -30.50 -6.82 8.14
N LYS A 34 -31.39 -6.04 8.78
CA LYS A 34 -31.15 -5.52 10.14
C LYS A 34 -30.86 -6.65 11.12
N ALA A 35 -31.64 -7.73 11.07
CA ALA A 35 -31.49 -8.90 11.95
C ALA A 35 -30.13 -9.61 11.76
N LEU A 36 -29.64 -9.74 10.53
CA LEU A 36 -28.33 -10.35 10.22
C LEU A 36 -27.12 -9.57 10.76
N PHE A 37 -27.33 -8.31 11.14
CA PHE A 37 -26.28 -7.38 11.54
C PHE A 37 -26.53 -6.76 12.92
N HIS A 38 -27.55 -7.23 13.65
CA HIS A 38 -27.89 -6.76 14.99
C HIS A 38 -26.68 -6.95 15.94
N GLY A 39 -26.29 -5.88 16.66
CA GLY A 39 -25.21 -5.92 17.65
C GLY A 39 -23.86 -5.30 17.25
N HIS A 40 -23.77 -4.51 16.17
CA HIS A 40 -22.52 -3.87 15.75
C HIS A 40 -22.61 -2.34 15.60
N GLU A 41 -21.51 -1.64 15.94
CA GLU A 41 -21.38 -0.17 15.95
C GLU A 41 -21.60 0.51 14.58
N LYS A 42 -22.04 1.77 14.66
CA LYS A 42 -22.28 2.81 13.63
C LYS A 42 -21.94 2.44 12.17
N ILE A 43 -22.98 2.49 11.32
CA ILE A 43 -22.91 2.18 9.90
C ILE A 43 -22.54 3.42 9.06
N ARG A 44 -21.66 3.23 8.06
CA ARG A 44 -21.36 4.20 6.97
C ARG A 44 -21.86 3.64 5.63
N PRO A 45 -22.08 4.48 4.60
CA PRO A 45 -22.45 4.03 3.25
C PRO A 45 -21.46 2.99 2.68
N GLY A 46 -21.97 1.95 2.01
CA GLY A 46 -21.19 0.88 1.38
C GLY A 46 -21.06 -0.43 2.19
N ILE A 47 -21.78 -0.58 3.31
CA ILE A 47 -21.56 -1.68 4.26
C ILE A 47 -21.97 -3.06 3.73
N LEU A 48 -22.99 -3.12 2.84
CA LEU A 48 -23.46 -4.37 2.24
C LEU A 48 -22.39 -5.03 1.35
N ILE A 49 -21.52 -4.23 0.73
CA ILE A 49 -20.41 -4.72 -0.08
C ILE A 49 -19.28 -5.25 0.83
N ILE A 50 -19.06 -4.61 1.98
CA ILE A 50 -17.99 -4.93 2.93
C ILE A 50 -18.28 -6.23 3.71
N LYS A 51 -19.56 -6.54 3.96
CA LYS A 51 -19.96 -7.72 4.76
C LYS A 51 -20.63 -8.82 3.93
N LYS A 52 -20.33 -8.92 2.63
CA LYS A 52 -20.94 -9.90 1.70
C LYS A 52 -20.84 -11.35 2.19
N GLU A 53 -19.77 -11.69 2.92
CA GLU A 53 -19.51 -13.04 3.43
C GLU A 53 -20.57 -13.50 4.44
N ARG A 54 -21.19 -12.59 5.18
CA ARG A 54 -22.30 -12.95 6.09
C ARG A 54 -23.59 -13.25 5.35
N LEU A 55 -23.82 -12.58 4.22
CA LEU A 55 -24.99 -12.84 3.37
C LEU A 55 -24.88 -14.21 2.69
N ALA A 56 -23.66 -14.64 2.34
CA ALA A 56 -23.40 -15.93 1.71
C ALA A 56 -23.87 -17.14 2.54
N HIS A 57 -23.90 -17.01 3.87
CA HIS A 57 -24.27 -18.09 4.79
C HIS A 57 -25.75 -18.07 5.20
N SER A 58 -26.57 -17.15 4.68
CA SER A 58 -27.99 -17.08 5.03
C SER A 58 -28.80 -18.15 4.31
N GLU A 59 -29.67 -18.88 5.01
CA GLU A 59 -30.60 -19.81 4.35
C GLU A 59 -31.84 -19.10 3.76
N ASP A 60 -31.99 -17.79 3.98
CA ASP A 60 -33.14 -17.04 3.50
C ASP A 60 -33.03 -16.75 1.98
N PRO A 61 -34.01 -17.17 1.16
CA PRO A 61 -33.97 -16.98 -0.28
C PRO A 61 -33.86 -15.52 -0.74
N ALA A 62 -34.43 -14.57 0.01
CA ALA A 62 -34.35 -13.16 -0.32
C ALA A 62 -32.96 -12.57 -0.04
N ILE A 63 -32.26 -13.11 0.97
CA ILE A 63 -30.88 -12.73 1.29
C ILE A 63 -29.91 -13.36 0.29
N GLN A 64 -30.16 -14.58 -0.18
CA GLN A 64 -29.38 -15.22 -1.24
C GLN A 64 -29.52 -14.49 -2.59
N ASP A 65 -30.73 -14.02 -2.94
CA ASP A 65 -30.95 -13.17 -4.12
C ASP A 65 -30.20 -11.83 -4.00
N LEU A 66 -30.21 -11.22 -2.82
CA LEU A 66 -29.43 -10.00 -2.52
C LEU A 66 -27.92 -10.25 -2.65
N TYR A 67 -27.41 -11.34 -2.10
CA TYR A 67 -26.00 -11.72 -2.20
C TYR A 67 -25.57 -11.87 -3.66
N LYS A 68 -26.36 -12.59 -4.47
CA LYS A 68 -26.10 -12.75 -5.90
C LYS A 68 -26.06 -11.40 -6.64
N LYS A 69 -26.99 -10.48 -6.34
CA LYS A 69 -26.99 -9.12 -6.91
C LYS A 69 -25.75 -8.31 -6.54
N ILE A 70 -25.24 -8.48 -5.31
CA ILE A 70 -23.99 -7.86 -4.86
C ILE A 70 -22.81 -8.45 -5.65
N GLU A 71 -22.75 -9.77 -5.85
CA GLU A 71 -21.70 -10.41 -6.65
C GLU A 71 -21.73 -9.96 -8.11
N ASP A 72 -22.92 -9.92 -8.72
CA ASP A 72 -23.12 -9.44 -10.09
C ASP A 72 -22.70 -7.96 -10.22
N PHE A 73 -23.02 -7.12 -9.23
CA PHE A 73 -22.60 -5.73 -9.20
C PHE A 73 -21.07 -5.57 -9.09
N ILE A 74 -20.42 -6.36 -8.22
CA ILE A 74 -18.95 -6.38 -8.07
C ILE A 74 -18.31 -6.86 -9.38
N ALA A 75 -18.81 -7.94 -9.97
CA ALA A 75 -18.33 -8.48 -11.23
C ALA A 75 -18.53 -7.50 -12.40
N LEU A 76 -19.65 -6.78 -12.45
CA LEU A 76 -19.92 -5.74 -13.43
C LEU A 76 -18.98 -4.55 -13.27
N LYS A 77 -18.71 -4.10 -12.03
CA LYS A 77 -17.75 -3.04 -11.73
C LYS A 77 -16.34 -3.44 -12.13
N LYS A 78 -15.92 -4.67 -11.79
CA LYS A 78 -14.63 -5.24 -12.18
C LYS A 78 -14.51 -5.33 -13.70
N ASN A 79 -15.50 -5.90 -14.40
CA ASN A 79 -15.54 -5.97 -15.86
C ASN A 79 -15.58 -4.59 -16.53
N LYS A 80 -16.27 -3.59 -15.95
CA LYS A 80 -16.30 -2.23 -16.50
C LYS A 80 -14.95 -1.55 -16.30
N HIS A 81 -14.28 -1.79 -15.17
CA HIS A 81 -12.92 -1.31 -14.91
C HIS A 81 -11.91 -1.96 -15.85
N GLU A 82 -11.98 -3.29 -16.02
CA GLU A 82 -11.14 -4.07 -16.93
C GLU A 82 -11.40 -3.71 -18.41
N LYS A 83 -12.66 -3.54 -18.83
CA LYS A 83 -13.01 -3.08 -20.19
C LYS A 83 -12.64 -1.63 -20.44
N GLN A 84 -12.68 -0.76 -19.42
CA GLN A 84 -12.18 0.62 -19.54
C GLN A 84 -10.66 0.68 -19.57
N GLN A 85 -9.95 -0.21 -18.86
CA GLN A 85 -8.50 -0.39 -18.98
C GLN A 85 -8.10 -1.01 -20.32
N ALA A 86 -8.84 -2.01 -20.83
CA ALA A 86 -8.56 -2.70 -22.09
C ALA A 86 -8.89 -1.88 -23.35
N LYS A 87 -9.86 -0.95 -23.30
CA LYS A 87 -10.15 0.00 -24.40
C LYS A 87 -9.22 1.22 -24.43
N ARG A 88 -8.31 1.36 -23.46
CA ARG A 88 -7.36 2.48 -23.34
C ARG A 88 -5.92 1.96 -23.47
N SER A 89 -5.56 1.44 -24.65
CA SER A 89 -4.17 1.02 -24.87
C SER A 89 -3.26 2.24 -24.93
N ASP A 90 -2.58 2.56 -23.83
CA ASP A 90 -1.46 3.49 -23.84
C ASP A 90 -0.39 2.98 -24.81
N ALA A 91 0.17 3.88 -25.61
CA ALA A 91 1.22 3.50 -26.56
C ALA A 91 2.56 3.36 -25.82
N VAL A 92 3.22 2.21 -25.99
CA VAL A 92 4.61 2.03 -25.53
C VAL A 92 5.50 2.97 -26.32
N VAL A 93 6.24 3.81 -25.61
CA VAL A 93 7.19 4.76 -26.16
C VAL A 93 8.54 4.06 -26.26
N LYS A 94 9.13 4.05 -27.45
CA LYS A 94 10.51 3.59 -27.61
C LYS A 94 11.45 4.56 -26.94
N ILE A 95 12.27 4.07 -26.01
CA ILE A 95 13.29 4.85 -25.34
C ILE A 95 14.41 5.13 -26.34
N GLN A 96 14.80 6.40 -26.46
CA GLN A 96 15.94 6.85 -27.24
C GLN A 96 17.01 7.29 -26.26
N THR A 97 18.17 6.64 -26.26
CA THR A 97 19.25 6.98 -25.34
C THR A 97 20.19 8.03 -25.98
N PRO A 98 20.65 9.05 -25.22
CA PRO A 98 20.30 9.32 -23.84
C PRO A 98 18.90 9.96 -23.68
N MET A 99 18.22 9.63 -22.60
CA MET A 99 16.92 10.23 -22.24
C MET A 99 16.89 10.58 -20.76
N THR A 100 16.31 11.73 -20.43
CA THR A 100 16.04 12.13 -19.04
C THR A 100 14.56 12.37 -18.85
N ILE A 101 14.00 11.79 -17.81
CA ILE A 101 12.63 12.02 -17.36
C ILE A 101 12.62 12.40 -15.89
N PHE A 102 11.55 13.06 -15.47
CA PHE A 102 11.40 13.61 -14.14
C PHE A 102 10.13 13.10 -13.49
N THR A 103 10.21 12.64 -12.24
CA THR A 103 9.09 12.09 -11.46
C THR A 103 8.79 13.06 -10.32
N PRO A 104 7.57 13.61 -10.20
CA PRO A 104 7.26 14.49 -9.08
C PRO A 104 7.12 13.67 -7.80
N GLU A 105 7.66 14.17 -6.70
CA GLU A 105 7.66 13.54 -5.37
C GLU A 105 6.98 14.47 -4.34
N GLU A 106 6.71 13.99 -3.13
CA GLU A 106 5.98 14.74 -2.08
C GLU A 106 6.70 16.05 -1.73
N ASP A 107 8.02 15.99 -1.59
CA ASP A 107 8.90 17.06 -1.12
C ASP A 107 9.88 17.54 -2.20
N GLY A 108 9.63 17.20 -3.46
CA GLY A 108 10.67 17.33 -4.47
C GLY A 108 10.34 16.74 -5.83
N TYR A 109 11.39 16.35 -6.55
CA TYR A 109 11.27 15.52 -7.74
C TYR A 109 12.49 14.63 -7.92
N GLY A 110 12.25 13.45 -8.49
CA GLY A 110 13.28 12.53 -8.96
C GLY A 110 13.65 12.83 -10.42
N LYS A 111 14.92 12.64 -10.75
CA LYS A 111 15.47 12.72 -12.10
C LYS A 111 16.06 11.36 -12.46
N ILE A 112 15.52 10.77 -13.53
CA ILE A 112 15.94 9.46 -14.04
C ILE A 112 16.64 9.69 -15.38
N THR A 113 17.89 9.25 -15.50
CA THR A 113 18.67 9.37 -16.74
C THR A 113 19.01 7.99 -17.29
N PHE A 114 18.57 7.73 -18.51
CA PHE A 114 18.95 6.56 -19.31
C PHE A 114 20.22 6.89 -20.08
N GLY A 115 21.37 6.39 -19.61
CA GLY A 115 22.67 6.57 -20.23
C GLY A 115 22.84 5.77 -21.52
N THR A 116 23.80 6.18 -22.35
CA THR A 116 24.18 5.47 -23.59
C THR A 116 24.97 4.18 -23.34
N ASP A 117 25.47 4.02 -22.11
CA ASP A 117 26.21 2.88 -21.60
C ASP A 117 25.31 1.82 -20.92
N ASN A 118 23.98 1.92 -21.15
CA ASN A 118 22.97 1.07 -20.51
C ASN A 118 22.96 1.16 -18.97
N ARG A 119 23.41 2.29 -18.43
CA ARG A 119 23.27 2.60 -17.01
C ARG A 119 22.17 3.61 -16.78
N LEU A 120 21.38 3.33 -15.78
CA LEU A 120 20.35 4.23 -15.29
C LEU A 120 20.89 4.88 -14.01
N SER A 121 20.79 6.21 -13.94
CA SER A 121 21.09 6.98 -12.74
C SER A 121 19.87 7.70 -12.21
N PHE A 122 19.78 7.75 -10.88
CA PHE A 122 18.76 8.46 -10.13
C PHE A 122 19.38 9.65 -9.42
N GLN A 123 18.65 10.75 -9.36
CA GLN A 123 19.01 11.91 -8.57
C GLN A 123 17.74 12.55 -8.03
N LYS A 124 17.62 12.65 -6.71
CA LYS A 124 16.51 13.34 -6.06
C LYS A 124 16.83 14.81 -5.83
N TYR A 125 15.80 15.63 -5.87
CA TYR A 125 15.87 17.07 -5.61
C TYR A 125 14.78 17.44 -4.62
N LYS A 126 15.16 17.98 -3.46
CA LYS A 126 14.23 18.47 -2.43
C LYS A 126 13.93 19.95 -2.62
N VAL A 127 12.68 20.34 -2.36
CA VAL A 127 12.28 21.74 -2.25
C VAL A 127 12.85 22.32 -0.95
N GLN A 128 13.47 23.48 -1.04
CA GLN A 128 14.10 24.19 0.07
C GLN A 128 13.10 25.16 0.72
N GLU A 129 13.44 25.70 1.90
CA GLU A 129 12.58 26.67 2.60
C GLU A 129 12.24 27.92 1.76
N ASP A 130 13.14 28.31 0.85
CA ASP A 130 12.96 29.44 -0.07
C ASP A 130 12.17 29.08 -1.34
N GLY A 131 11.71 27.82 -1.46
CA GLY A 131 10.98 27.31 -2.60
C GLY A 131 11.85 26.93 -3.80
N THR A 132 13.17 27.03 -3.70
CA THR A 132 14.10 26.50 -4.71
C THR A 132 14.25 24.99 -4.58
N PHE A 133 14.89 24.35 -5.57
CA PHE A 133 15.15 22.91 -5.55
C PHE A 133 16.66 22.66 -5.53
N ALA A 134 17.12 21.83 -4.62
CA ALA A 134 18.53 21.42 -4.54
C ALA A 134 18.63 19.89 -4.59
N PRO A 135 19.72 19.33 -5.14
CA PRO A 135 19.98 17.91 -5.02
C PRO A 135 19.92 17.50 -3.56
N GLU A 136 19.17 16.44 -3.28
CA GLU A 136 19.20 15.81 -1.97
C GLU A 136 20.60 15.23 -1.77
N ALA A 137 21.26 15.63 -0.67
CA ALA A 137 22.50 14.96 -0.28
C ALA A 137 22.15 13.49 0.00
N GLU A 138 23.01 12.56 -0.41
CA GLU A 138 22.88 11.16 0.00
C GLU A 138 22.95 11.13 1.54
N GLU A 139 21.79 11.13 2.19
CA GLU A 139 21.69 10.69 3.56
C GLU A 139 22.17 9.24 3.56
N ASN A 140 22.99 8.86 4.54
CA ASN A 140 23.42 7.48 4.73
C ASN A 140 22.17 6.62 4.61
N GLN A 141 22.03 5.93 3.48
CA GLN A 141 20.85 5.14 3.19
C GLN A 141 20.73 4.18 4.38
N ASP A 142 19.56 4.17 5.02
CA ASP A 142 19.19 3.04 5.86
C ASP A 142 19.54 1.80 5.03
N THR A 143 20.37 0.93 5.62
CA THR A 143 21.01 -0.17 4.87
C THR A 143 19.97 -1.24 4.61
N ASP A 144 19.07 -0.95 3.66
CA ASP A 144 18.07 -1.87 3.19
C ASP A 144 18.80 -3.11 2.69
N LEU A 145 18.46 -4.24 3.29
CA LEU A 145 19.00 -5.53 2.92
C LEU A 145 18.04 -6.19 1.96
N ILE A 146 18.50 -6.45 0.74
CA ILE A 146 17.73 -7.15 -0.28
C ILE A 146 18.15 -8.61 -0.29
N PHE A 147 17.17 -9.52 -0.39
CA PHE A 147 17.46 -10.94 -0.52
C PHE A 147 17.85 -11.30 -1.96
N GLN A 148 19.09 -11.72 -2.18
CA GLN A 148 19.60 -12.12 -3.49
C GLN A 148 20.53 -13.33 -3.40
N ASN A 149 20.38 -14.29 -4.32
CA ASN A 149 21.25 -15.46 -4.43
C ASN A 149 21.45 -16.22 -3.10
N GLY A 150 20.37 -16.35 -2.31
CA GLY A 150 20.37 -17.06 -1.03
C GLY A 150 20.90 -16.26 0.17
N GLN A 151 21.18 -14.96 0.04
CA GLN A 151 21.74 -14.13 1.11
C GLN A 151 21.11 -12.73 1.17
N TRP A 152 21.19 -12.09 2.34
CA TRP A 152 20.87 -10.68 2.53
C TRP A 152 22.09 -9.83 2.15
N VAL A 153 21.91 -8.91 1.19
CA VAL A 153 22.97 -8.01 0.71
C VAL A 153 22.51 -6.56 0.85
N THR A 154 23.43 -5.66 1.20
CA THR A 154 23.18 -4.22 1.26
C THR A 154 22.95 -3.66 -0.15
N ASP A 155 21.97 -2.76 -0.29
CA ASP A 155 21.69 -2.09 -1.57
C ASP A 155 22.69 -0.96 -1.85
N GLU A 156 23.97 -1.28 -2.14
CA GLU A 156 25.07 -0.29 -2.20
C GLU A 156 25.34 0.34 -3.59
N ASP A 157 24.52 0.08 -4.62
CA ASP A 157 24.84 0.56 -5.99
C ASP A 157 23.72 1.43 -6.59
N ASP A 158 23.93 2.75 -6.57
CA ASP A 158 23.01 3.72 -7.18
C ASP A 158 22.96 3.62 -8.72
N SER A 159 23.93 2.93 -9.34
CA SER A 159 23.96 2.74 -10.79
C SER A 159 23.35 1.41 -11.20
N VAL A 160 22.14 1.47 -11.76
CA VAL A 160 21.42 0.25 -12.16
C VAL A 160 21.69 -0.04 -13.64
N GLN A 161 22.26 -1.21 -13.92
CA GLN A 161 22.34 -1.73 -15.29
C GLN A 161 20.94 -2.07 -15.80
N TYR A 162 20.63 -1.66 -17.02
CA TYR A 162 19.37 -2.00 -17.68
C TYR A 162 19.59 -2.60 -19.06
N THR A 163 18.59 -3.34 -19.56
CA THR A 163 18.58 -3.77 -20.97
C THR A 163 17.30 -3.31 -21.65
N LEU A 164 17.41 -2.89 -22.91
CA LEU A 164 16.26 -2.59 -23.76
C LEU A 164 15.82 -3.85 -24.48
N ASP A 165 14.62 -4.30 -24.17
CA ASP A 165 14.01 -5.45 -24.80
C ASP A 165 13.41 -5.06 -26.16
N SER A 166 13.24 -6.05 -27.05
CA SER A 166 12.67 -5.84 -28.39
C SER A 166 11.23 -5.32 -28.41
N ASP A 167 10.49 -5.51 -27.31
CA ASP A 167 9.13 -5.02 -27.09
C ASP A 167 9.09 -3.56 -26.59
N GLY A 168 10.25 -2.91 -26.44
CA GLY A 168 10.40 -1.55 -25.95
C GLY A 168 10.42 -1.43 -24.43
N ALA A 169 10.41 -2.55 -23.71
CA ALA A 169 10.56 -2.54 -22.26
C ALA A 169 12.01 -2.35 -21.82
N ILE A 170 12.16 -1.92 -20.57
CA ILE A 170 13.42 -1.88 -19.84
C ILE A 170 13.41 -3.04 -18.86
N SER A 171 14.38 -3.94 -18.96
CA SER A 171 14.61 -4.92 -17.91
C SER A 171 15.60 -4.34 -16.89
N LEU A 172 15.26 -4.44 -15.61
CA LEU A 172 16.05 -3.99 -14.46
C LEU A 172 16.37 -5.21 -13.59
N PRO A 173 17.44 -5.97 -13.91
CA PRO A 173 17.72 -7.26 -13.29
C PRO A 173 17.94 -7.15 -11.77
N LYS A 174 18.62 -6.09 -11.33
CA LYS A 174 18.92 -5.83 -9.91
C LYS A 174 17.65 -5.86 -9.04
N TRP A 175 16.55 -5.33 -9.56
CA TRP A 175 15.29 -5.21 -8.82
C TRP A 175 14.24 -6.22 -9.24
N ASN A 176 14.59 -7.18 -10.10
CA ASN A 176 13.65 -8.12 -10.72
C ASN A 176 12.45 -7.39 -11.36
N GLU A 177 12.70 -6.27 -12.03
CA GLU A 177 11.65 -5.42 -12.60
C GLU A 177 11.70 -5.37 -14.12
N LYS A 178 10.53 -5.18 -14.71
CA LYS A 178 10.37 -4.83 -16.11
C LYS A 178 9.54 -3.56 -16.21
N ALA A 179 10.11 -2.50 -16.77
CA ALA A 179 9.48 -1.20 -16.88
C ALA A 179 9.11 -0.86 -18.34
N TYR A 180 8.03 -0.11 -18.52
CA TYR A 180 7.58 0.41 -19.80
C TYR A 180 7.34 1.89 -19.66
N LEU A 181 7.91 2.68 -20.58
CA LEU A 181 7.50 4.06 -20.74
C LEU A 181 6.28 4.12 -21.64
N VAL A 182 5.16 4.62 -21.13
CA VAL A 182 3.94 4.76 -21.93
C VAL A 182 3.50 6.22 -22.00
N ALA A 183 3.08 6.66 -23.18
CA ALA A 183 2.50 8.00 -23.33
C ALA A 183 1.01 7.96 -22.98
N PRO A 184 0.49 8.93 -22.21
CA PRO A 184 -0.94 9.08 -22.03
C PRO A 184 -1.58 9.41 -23.38
N LYS A 185 -2.81 8.93 -23.57
CA LYS A 185 -3.59 9.23 -24.78
C LYS A 185 -3.88 10.73 -24.94
N ASP A 186 -4.13 11.42 -23.83
CA ASP A 186 -4.40 12.85 -23.81
C ASP A 186 -3.11 13.62 -23.49
N PRO A 187 -2.55 14.38 -24.46
CA PRO A 187 -1.35 15.18 -24.20
C PRO A 187 -1.67 16.28 -23.19
N ILE A 188 -0.65 16.64 -22.40
CA ILE A 188 -0.74 17.69 -21.38
C ILE A 188 -0.38 19.08 -21.93
N ALA A 189 0.22 19.16 -23.12
CA ALA A 189 0.61 20.41 -23.77
C ALA A 189 -0.53 21.43 -23.81
N GLY A 190 -0.24 22.68 -23.41
CA GLY A 190 -1.19 23.79 -23.40
C GLY A 190 -2.33 23.68 -22.38
N LYS A 191 -2.35 22.64 -21.53
CA LYS A 191 -3.41 22.40 -20.54
C LYS A 191 -2.96 22.76 -19.14
N SER A 192 -3.91 23.20 -18.30
CA SER A 192 -3.69 23.31 -16.87
C SER A 192 -3.92 21.96 -16.19
N LYS A 193 -2.99 21.53 -15.34
CA LYS A 193 -3.07 20.30 -14.56
C LYS A 193 -2.81 20.58 -13.09
N LYS A 194 -3.68 20.08 -12.22
CA LYS A 194 -3.48 20.12 -10.76
C LYS A 194 -2.51 19.03 -10.33
N PHE A 195 -1.55 19.39 -9.50
CA PHE A 195 -0.61 18.48 -8.84
C PHE A 195 -0.98 18.41 -7.35
N PRO A 196 -1.66 17.34 -6.91
CA PRO A 196 -2.16 17.24 -5.55
C PRO A 196 -1.09 17.48 -4.47
N GLN A 197 0.11 16.91 -4.66
CA GLN A 197 1.24 17.03 -3.73
C GLN A 197 1.73 18.47 -3.53
N TYR A 198 1.52 19.35 -4.52
CA TYR A 198 1.94 20.74 -4.45
C TYR A 198 0.77 21.71 -4.25
N HIS A 199 -0.45 21.17 -4.09
CA HIS A 199 -1.70 21.91 -3.96
C HIS A 199 -1.98 22.95 -5.07
N THR A 200 -1.20 22.97 -6.16
CA THR A 200 -1.25 24.00 -7.20
C THR A 200 -1.61 23.45 -8.58
N ALA A 201 -2.16 24.33 -9.43
CA ALA A 201 -2.42 24.05 -10.83
C ALA A 201 -1.33 24.68 -11.71
N VAL A 202 -0.77 23.89 -12.62
CA VAL A 202 0.31 24.31 -13.50
C VAL A 202 -0.21 24.32 -14.94
N THR A 203 -0.06 25.45 -15.63
CA THR A 203 -0.33 25.53 -17.06
C THR A 203 0.90 25.04 -17.82
N MET A 204 0.72 23.98 -18.60
CA MET A 204 1.80 23.32 -19.31
C MET A 204 2.17 24.03 -20.61
N PRO A 205 3.47 24.17 -20.93
CA PRO A 205 3.90 24.68 -22.23
C PRO A 205 3.53 23.73 -23.38
N ASP A 206 3.60 24.22 -24.61
CA ASP A 206 3.17 23.48 -25.82
C ASP A 206 4.01 22.23 -26.11
N ASP A 207 5.25 22.18 -25.65
CA ASP A 207 6.15 21.03 -25.80
C ASP A 207 6.19 20.12 -24.57
N ALA A 208 5.33 20.37 -23.58
CA ALA A 208 5.20 19.56 -22.38
C ALA A 208 4.74 18.13 -22.71
N LYS A 209 5.48 17.14 -22.20
CA LYS A 209 5.15 15.72 -22.33
C LYS A 209 5.04 15.08 -20.96
N MET A 210 4.01 14.28 -20.79
CA MET A 210 3.83 13.37 -19.68
C MET A 210 3.98 11.94 -20.21
N TYR A 211 4.48 11.07 -19.36
CA TYR A 211 4.56 9.64 -19.53
C TYR A 211 4.10 8.95 -18.24
N PHE A 212 3.88 7.65 -18.31
CA PHE A 212 3.84 6.79 -17.14
C PHE A 212 4.94 5.74 -17.28
N ILE A 213 5.74 5.58 -16.23
CA ILE A 213 6.66 4.45 -16.09
C ILE A 213 5.84 3.34 -15.45
N LYS A 214 5.42 2.36 -16.24
CA LYS A 214 4.72 1.16 -15.76
C LYS A 214 5.75 0.12 -15.38
N ILE A 215 5.90 -0.15 -14.10
CA ILE A 215 6.84 -1.12 -13.55
C ILE A 215 6.07 -2.39 -13.20
N LYS A 216 6.60 -3.54 -13.59
CA LYS A 216 6.10 -4.85 -13.23
C LYS A 216 7.19 -5.64 -12.50
N LYS A 217 6.86 -6.17 -11.32
CA LYS A 217 7.70 -7.15 -10.62
C LYS A 217 7.66 -8.48 -11.33
N MET A 218 8.84 -9.00 -11.65
CA MET A 218 9.01 -10.26 -12.38
C MET A 218 9.17 -11.45 -11.42
N LYS A 219 9.71 -11.19 -10.21
CA LYS A 219 9.86 -12.15 -9.12
C LYS A 219 9.52 -11.48 -7.79
N ASP A 220 9.25 -12.29 -6.77
CA ASP A 220 9.13 -11.83 -5.39
C ASP A 220 10.44 -11.11 -4.99
N THR A 221 10.32 -9.93 -4.40
CA THR A 221 11.43 -9.16 -3.84
C THR A 221 11.24 -9.06 -2.34
N TYR A 222 12.27 -9.42 -1.57
CA TYR A 222 12.26 -9.38 -0.11
C TYR A 222 13.29 -8.34 0.33
N MET A 223 12.87 -7.43 1.19
CA MET A 223 13.70 -6.36 1.73
C MET A 223 13.58 -6.32 3.26
N LEU A 224 14.67 -6.04 3.96
CA LEU A 224 14.69 -5.77 5.41
C LEU A 224 15.23 -4.37 5.63
N ASN A 225 14.56 -3.60 6.49
CA ASN A 225 14.86 -2.18 6.70
C ASN A 225 14.90 -1.79 8.18
N GLN A 226 14.39 -2.63 9.10
CA GLN A 226 14.28 -2.24 10.51
C GLN A 226 14.50 -3.40 11.47
N GLU A 227 15.33 -3.21 12.50
CA GLU A 227 15.46 -4.17 13.61
C GLU A 227 14.18 -4.23 14.45
N VAL A 228 13.75 -5.45 14.81
CA VAL A 228 12.60 -5.66 15.68
C VAL A 228 13.05 -5.75 17.14
N GLN A 229 12.65 -4.77 17.93
CA GLN A 229 13.02 -4.64 19.34
C GLN A 229 11.98 -5.30 20.26
N GLN A 230 12.45 -5.94 21.33
CA GLN A 230 11.59 -6.38 22.44
C GLN A 230 11.29 -5.18 23.34
N TYR A 231 10.02 -4.80 23.46
CA TYR A 231 9.59 -3.80 24.43
C TYR A 231 9.39 -4.47 25.80
N GLN A 232 10.48 -4.67 26.56
CA GLN A 232 10.37 -4.98 27.99
C GLN A 232 10.32 -3.68 28.81
N GLN A 233 9.65 -3.71 29.97
CA GLN A 233 9.37 -2.55 30.83
C GLN A 233 10.61 -1.84 31.42
N ASN A 234 11.83 -2.31 31.14
CA ASN A 234 13.08 -1.70 31.57
C ASN A 234 13.91 -1.33 30.35
N SER A 235 14.56 -0.17 30.39
CA SER A 235 15.17 0.64 29.32
C SER A 235 16.12 -0.01 28.30
N ASP A 236 16.36 -1.32 28.37
CA ASP A 236 17.31 -2.00 27.49
C ASP A 236 16.56 -2.58 26.28
N ARG A 237 16.75 -1.94 25.12
CA ARG A 237 16.24 -2.40 23.82
C ARG A 237 17.01 -3.65 23.40
N VAL A 238 16.44 -4.82 23.66
CA VAL A 238 17.01 -6.11 23.23
C VAL A 238 16.26 -6.56 21.98
N PRO A 239 16.93 -6.82 20.84
CA PRO A 239 16.25 -7.30 19.65
C PRO A 239 15.72 -8.73 19.83
N TYR A 240 14.72 -9.11 19.04
CA TYR A 240 14.39 -10.52 18.87
C TYR A 240 15.52 -11.22 18.10
N THR A 241 15.80 -12.47 18.43
CA THR A 241 16.86 -13.27 17.78
C THR A 241 16.32 -14.46 16.99
N SER A 242 15.01 -14.73 17.09
CA SER A 242 14.34 -15.80 16.34
C SER A 242 12.92 -15.41 15.92
N ILE A 243 12.45 -16.02 14.82
CA ILE A 243 11.07 -15.87 14.35
C ILE A 243 10.08 -16.51 15.34
N SER A 244 10.43 -17.65 15.93
CA SER A 244 9.56 -18.36 16.87
C SER A 244 9.30 -17.53 18.13
N ASP A 245 10.36 -17.00 18.76
CA ASP A 245 10.21 -16.17 19.98
C ASP A 245 9.37 -14.92 19.71
N PHE A 246 9.51 -14.34 18.51
CA PHE A 246 8.70 -13.21 18.08
C PHE A 246 7.22 -13.57 17.93
N ILE A 247 6.91 -14.69 17.27
CA ILE A 247 5.53 -15.17 17.12
C ILE A 247 4.89 -15.45 18.49
N GLU A 248 5.61 -16.14 19.39
CA GLU A 248 5.14 -16.44 20.75
C GLU A 248 4.88 -15.17 21.55
N ALA A 249 5.81 -14.21 21.50
CA ALA A 249 5.70 -12.96 22.25
C ALA A 249 4.56 -12.06 21.76
N GLN A 250 4.21 -12.15 20.47
CA GLN A 250 3.18 -11.34 19.80
C GLN A 250 1.92 -12.15 19.47
N CYS A 251 1.62 -13.15 20.30
CA CYS A 251 0.43 -13.99 20.15
C CYS A 251 -0.80 -13.37 20.84
N GLU A 252 -1.98 -13.66 20.31
CA GLU A 252 -3.31 -13.30 20.84
C GLU A 252 -3.58 -11.79 21.00
N THR A 253 -3.35 -11.27 22.21
CA THR A 253 -3.67 -9.91 22.62
C THR A 253 -2.44 -9.01 22.56
N ARG A 254 -1.27 -9.55 22.19
CA ARG A 254 -0.04 -8.80 22.01
C ARG A 254 0.19 -8.60 20.52
N TRP A 255 0.10 -7.36 20.05
CA TRP A 255 0.19 -7.07 18.62
C TRP A 255 1.58 -6.57 18.22
N PHE A 256 2.03 -7.02 17.05
CA PHE A 256 3.30 -6.59 16.45
C PHE A 256 3.15 -5.38 15.53
N GLU A 257 1.93 -5.05 15.10
CA GLU A 257 1.65 -3.97 14.18
C GLU A 257 0.33 -3.29 14.53
N GLY A 258 0.38 -2.02 14.92
CA GLY A 258 -0.78 -1.26 15.37
C GLY A 258 -0.40 0.02 16.09
N ASP A 259 -1.38 0.63 16.73
CA ASP A 259 -1.23 1.85 17.53
C ASP A 259 -1.57 1.58 19.01
N GLU A 260 -1.74 2.65 19.79
CA GLU A 260 -2.18 2.58 21.18
C GLU A 260 -3.60 2.02 21.37
N ASN A 261 -4.40 1.95 20.30
CA ASN A 261 -5.79 1.48 20.33
C ASN A 261 -5.92 0.01 19.94
N GLY A 262 -4.98 -0.54 19.19
CA GLY A 262 -4.94 -1.96 18.86
C GLY A 262 -4.17 -2.28 17.57
N GLY A 263 -4.00 -3.58 17.30
CA GLY A 263 -3.17 -4.05 16.21
C GLY A 263 -3.36 -5.50 15.81
N LEU A 264 -2.55 -5.93 14.84
CA LEU A 264 -2.42 -7.30 14.39
C LEU A 264 -1.56 -8.13 15.33
N ALA A 265 -2.09 -9.26 15.75
CA ALA A 265 -1.39 -10.25 16.54
C ALA A 265 -1.43 -11.61 15.84
N PHE A 266 -0.48 -12.49 16.20
CA PHE A 266 -0.45 -13.86 15.71
C PHE A 266 -1.50 -14.70 16.43
N ALA A 267 -2.14 -15.59 15.69
CA ALA A 267 -2.99 -16.62 16.23
C ALA A 267 -2.61 -17.98 15.63
N GLY A 268 -2.16 -18.85 16.52
CA GLY A 268 -1.82 -20.23 16.22
C GLY A 268 -3.03 -21.16 16.27
N GLU A 269 -2.89 -22.25 17.01
CA GLU A 269 -3.96 -23.21 17.24
C GLU A 269 -4.99 -22.69 18.24
N LYS A 270 -6.28 -22.83 17.93
CA LYS A 270 -7.36 -22.45 18.85
C LYS A 270 -7.53 -23.54 19.91
N THR A 271 -7.38 -23.15 21.17
CA THR A 271 -7.56 -23.96 22.39
C THR A 271 -8.78 -23.47 23.17
N GLU A 272 -9.15 -24.16 24.24
CA GLU A 272 -10.20 -23.69 25.17
C GLU A 272 -9.86 -22.36 25.85
N ALA A 273 -8.56 -22.06 25.98
CA ALA A 273 -8.06 -20.86 26.66
C ALA A 273 -7.82 -19.66 25.72
N GLY A 274 -7.91 -19.85 24.40
CA GLY A 274 -7.55 -18.84 23.41
C GLY A 274 -6.74 -19.42 22.25
N TYR A 275 -5.84 -18.65 21.64
CA TYR A 275 -4.90 -19.10 20.62
C TYR A 275 -3.51 -19.38 21.21
N SER A 276 -2.98 -20.58 20.98
CA SER A 276 -1.63 -20.93 21.38
C SER A 276 -0.67 -20.83 20.20
N CYS A 277 0.36 -20.00 20.35
CA CYS A 277 1.53 -19.98 19.49
C CYS A 277 2.68 -20.63 20.28
N ASP A 278 3.02 -21.88 19.97
CA ASP A 278 4.01 -22.67 20.73
C ASP A 278 5.42 -22.67 20.08
N GLY A 279 5.67 -21.71 19.20
CA GLY A 279 6.94 -21.53 18.48
C GLY A 279 7.25 -22.59 17.42
N THR A 280 6.50 -23.70 17.37
CA THR A 280 6.68 -24.78 16.39
C THR A 280 5.86 -24.58 15.12
N GLN A 281 4.80 -23.78 15.22
CA GLN A 281 3.91 -23.49 14.11
C GLN A 281 4.61 -22.69 13.02
N THR A 282 4.43 -23.13 11.77
CA THR A 282 4.98 -22.48 10.58
C THR A 282 3.92 -21.71 9.79
N LYS A 283 2.68 -21.71 10.24
CA LYS A 283 1.57 -20.96 9.64
C LYS A 283 0.43 -20.80 10.64
N GLY A 284 -0.39 -19.77 10.44
CA GLY A 284 -1.57 -19.54 11.27
C GLY A 284 -2.43 -18.37 10.76
N LYS A 285 -3.37 -17.96 11.59
CA LYS A 285 -4.23 -16.79 11.35
C LYS A 285 -3.64 -15.54 11.99
N LEU A 286 -4.04 -14.39 11.49
CA LEU A 286 -3.88 -13.12 12.18
C LEU A 286 -5.18 -12.76 12.86
N VAL A 287 -5.10 -12.17 14.05
CA VAL A 287 -6.23 -11.60 14.76
C VAL A 287 -6.03 -10.11 14.95
N TYR A 288 -7.12 -9.38 15.14
CA TYR A 288 -7.05 -7.96 15.52
C TYR A 288 -7.43 -7.82 16.99
N ALA A 289 -6.46 -7.41 17.80
CA ALA A 289 -6.64 -7.12 19.22
C ALA A 289 -6.83 -5.61 19.42
N LYS A 290 -7.70 -5.22 20.36
CA LYS A 290 -8.02 -3.83 20.66
C LYS A 290 -7.99 -3.60 22.16
N ASN A 291 -7.47 -2.45 22.57
CA ASN A 291 -7.63 -1.99 23.95
C ASN A 291 -9.09 -1.57 24.20
N THR A 292 -9.66 -2.15 25.26
CA THR A 292 -10.99 -1.86 25.79
C THR A 292 -10.87 -1.36 27.22
N ASN A 293 -11.98 -0.91 27.81
CA ASN A 293 -12.01 -0.51 29.22
C ASN A 293 -11.71 -1.67 30.19
N ASN A 294 -11.78 -2.92 29.70
CA ASN A 294 -11.59 -4.14 30.49
C ASN A 294 -10.25 -4.83 30.20
N GLY A 295 -9.35 -4.19 29.47
CA GLY A 295 -8.07 -4.75 29.03
C GLY A 295 -8.02 -4.91 27.51
N THR A 296 -7.17 -5.79 27.01
CA THR A 296 -7.06 -6.04 25.57
C THR A 296 -7.93 -7.24 25.18
N GLU A 297 -8.74 -7.08 24.13
CA GLU A 297 -9.64 -8.11 23.63
C GLU A 297 -9.45 -8.34 22.12
N ILE A 298 -9.62 -9.59 21.67
CA ILE A 298 -9.66 -9.90 20.23
C ILE A 298 -11.03 -9.51 19.68
N VAL A 299 -11.06 -8.57 18.73
CA VAL A 299 -12.30 -8.08 18.10
C VAL A 299 -12.46 -8.54 16.64
N ASN A 300 -11.42 -9.16 16.06
CA ASN A 300 -11.52 -9.91 14.82
C ASN A 300 -10.64 -11.17 14.88
N GLU A 301 -11.25 -12.35 14.81
CA GLU A 301 -10.54 -13.64 14.82
C GLU A 301 -9.96 -14.04 13.43
N ASP A 302 -10.24 -13.28 12.37
CA ASP A 302 -9.76 -13.56 11.00
C ASP A 302 -9.34 -12.25 10.30
N ALA A 303 -8.22 -11.68 10.75
CA ALA A 303 -7.64 -10.46 10.19
C ALA A 303 -6.66 -10.73 9.04
N GLY A 304 -6.34 -11.99 8.76
CA GLY A 304 -5.43 -12.43 7.70
C GLY A 304 -4.70 -13.72 8.03
N THR A 305 -3.56 -13.94 7.38
CA THR A 305 -2.75 -15.16 7.54
C THR A 305 -1.27 -14.84 7.69
N TRP A 306 -0.53 -15.71 8.37
CA TRP A 306 0.92 -15.67 8.39
C TRP A 306 1.51 -17.04 8.05
N GLU A 307 2.70 -17.07 7.47
CA GLU A 307 3.43 -18.28 7.10
C GLU A 307 4.95 -18.07 7.17
N VAL A 308 5.68 -19.06 7.71
CA VAL A 308 7.14 -19.13 7.66
C VAL A 308 7.53 -19.89 6.39
N LYS A 309 8.14 -19.18 5.45
CA LYS A 309 8.68 -19.72 4.21
C LYS A 309 10.16 -19.98 4.33
N THR A 310 10.65 -20.96 3.59
CA THR A 310 12.08 -21.16 3.35
C THR A 310 12.39 -20.69 1.94
N LEU A 311 13.29 -19.71 1.82
CA LEU A 311 13.83 -19.20 0.57
C LEU A 311 15.07 -20.00 0.16
N GLU A 312 15.71 -19.60 -0.94
CA GLU A 312 17.00 -20.15 -1.36
C GLU A 312 18.05 -20.06 -0.24
N GLY A 313 18.99 -21.01 -0.20
CA GLY A 313 20.04 -21.01 0.84
C GLY A 313 19.52 -21.25 2.27
N ASP A 314 18.37 -21.92 2.41
CA ASP A 314 17.73 -22.26 3.69
C ASP A 314 17.33 -21.06 4.57
N THR A 315 17.25 -19.87 3.98
CA THR A 315 16.84 -18.65 4.70
C THR A 315 15.35 -18.69 5.02
N LYS A 316 15.00 -18.59 6.30
CA LYS A 316 13.60 -18.54 6.74
C LYS A 316 13.08 -17.10 6.79
N VAL A 317 11.88 -16.90 6.27
CA VAL A 317 11.17 -15.61 6.27
C VAL A 317 9.73 -15.83 6.72
N LEU A 318 9.31 -15.11 7.74
CA LEU A 318 7.91 -14.98 8.14
C LEU A 318 7.23 -13.97 7.22
N VAL A 319 6.18 -14.39 6.51
CA VAL A 319 5.36 -13.54 5.64
C VAL A 319 4.01 -13.32 6.30
N VAL A 320 3.60 -12.05 6.41
CA VAL A 320 2.35 -11.63 7.06
C VAL A 320 1.43 -11.01 6.02
N LYS A 321 0.20 -11.52 5.90
CA LYS A 321 -0.78 -11.11 4.89
C LYS A 321 -2.11 -10.74 5.55
N PRO A 322 -2.26 -9.50 6.06
CA PRO A 322 -3.53 -9.04 6.57
C PRO A 322 -4.51 -8.79 5.40
N TYR A 323 -5.80 -9.06 5.62
CA TYR A 323 -6.83 -8.83 4.59
C TYR A 323 -7.08 -7.33 4.33
N ASN A 324 -6.73 -6.47 5.27
CA ASN A 324 -6.90 -5.03 5.17
C ASN A 324 -5.56 -4.29 5.41
N MET A 325 -4.67 -4.36 4.42
CA MET A 325 -3.38 -3.66 4.40
C MET A 325 -3.51 -2.14 4.62
N LYS A 326 -4.53 -1.51 4.03
CA LYS A 326 -4.77 -0.05 4.11
C LYS A 326 -4.99 0.49 5.53
N ARG A 327 -5.26 -0.39 6.50
CA ARG A 327 -5.42 -0.01 7.90
C ARG A 327 -4.07 0.20 8.59
N PHE A 328 -3.02 -0.46 8.10
CA PHE A 328 -1.72 -0.55 8.74
C PHE A 328 -0.63 0.19 7.96
N HIS A 329 -0.88 0.45 6.68
CA HIS A 329 0.01 1.20 5.81
C HIS A 329 -0.75 2.34 5.14
N ASP A 330 -0.20 3.55 5.25
CA ASP A 330 -0.76 4.77 4.68
C ASP A 330 -0.60 4.86 3.15
N ASP A 331 0.16 3.94 2.55
CA ASP A 331 0.48 3.97 1.12
C ASP A 331 -0.68 3.44 0.27
N GLU A 332 -1.39 4.38 -0.37
CA GLU A 332 -2.43 4.09 -1.34
C GLU A 332 -1.88 3.47 -2.64
N GLY A 333 -1.45 2.21 -2.61
CA GLY A 333 -1.21 1.47 -3.84
C GLY A 333 -0.14 0.39 -3.80
N ASP A 334 0.75 0.40 -2.80
CA ASP A 334 1.75 -0.64 -2.68
C ASP A 334 1.16 -1.85 -1.94
N ILE A 335 1.10 -2.97 -2.65
CA ILE A 335 0.73 -4.28 -2.11
C ILE A 335 2.04 -4.94 -1.66
N SER A 336 2.79 -4.26 -0.80
CA SER A 336 3.85 -4.91 -0.03
C SER A 336 3.20 -5.71 1.11
N TYR A 337 3.84 -6.79 1.52
CA TYR A 337 3.44 -7.55 2.70
C TYR A 337 4.54 -7.46 3.74
N PRO A 338 4.23 -7.21 5.02
CA PRO A 338 5.25 -7.25 6.06
C PRO A 338 5.93 -8.62 6.09
N ILE A 339 7.26 -8.60 6.14
CA ILE A 339 8.07 -9.79 6.36
C ILE A 339 8.99 -9.62 7.56
N PHE A 340 9.36 -10.76 8.15
CA PHE A 340 10.35 -10.81 9.21
C PHE A 340 11.37 -11.92 8.94
N ALA A 341 12.65 -11.61 9.12
CA ALA A 341 13.72 -12.58 8.92
C ALA A 341 14.88 -12.32 9.87
N VAL A 342 15.59 -13.39 10.23
CA VAL A 342 16.80 -13.28 11.05
C VAL A 342 17.99 -13.04 10.13
N ASN A 343 18.72 -11.95 10.36
CA ASN A 343 20.01 -11.68 9.75
C ASN A 343 21.05 -11.46 10.85
N GLN A 344 22.19 -12.14 10.77
CA GLN A 344 23.28 -12.04 11.75
C GLN A 344 22.83 -12.25 13.22
N GLY A 345 21.80 -13.06 13.44
CA GLY A 345 21.26 -13.36 14.78
C GLY A 345 20.26 -12.33 15.33
N ILE A 346 19.88 -11.34 14.54
CA ILE A 346 18.89 -10.30 14.88
C ILE A 346 17.69 -10.43 13.94
N LEU A 347 16.48 -10.28 14.48
CA LEU A 347 15.25 -10.24 13.71
C LEU A 347 15.05 -8.83 13.13
N TYR A 348 14.87 -8.79 11.82
CA TYR A 348 14.50 -7.58 11.10
C TYR A 348 13.07 -7.72 10.56
N ARG A 349 12.42 -6.57 10.42
CA ARG A 349 11.22 -6.34 9.63
C ARG A 349 11.63 -5.80 8.25
N GLY A 350 10.81 -6.06 7.27
CA GLY A 350 10.71 -5.24 6.07
C GLY A 350 9.54 -5.67 5.20
N ASP A 351 9.74 -5.68 3.89
CA ASP A 351 8.66 -5.75 2.91
C ASP A 351 8.88 -6.85 1.87
N LEU A 352 7.81 -7.56 1.53
CA LEU A 352 7.69 -8.44 0.38
C LEU A 352 6.88 -7.75 -0.71
N GLU A 353 7.50 -7.48 -1.85
CA GLU A 353 6.80 -7.11 -3.08
C GLU A 353 6.59 -8.38 -3.93
N PRO A 354 5.34 -8.86 -4.10
CA PRO A 354 5.07 -10.10 -4.81
C PRO A 354 5.26 -9.97 -6.32
N ALA A 355 5.64 -11.07 -6.97
CA ALA A 355 5.71 -11.18 -8.41
C ALA A 355 4.36 -10.84 -9.06
N GLY A 356 4.42 -10.14 -10.19
CA GLY A 356 3.24 -9.70 -10.94
C GLY A 356 2.63 -8.39 -10.45
N MET A 357 3.07 -7.85 -9.31
CA MET A 357 2.71 -6.50 -8.88
C MET A 357 3.07 -5.48 -9.96
N THR A 358 2.18 -4.53 -10.19
CA THR A 358 2.38 -3.45 -11.15
C THR A 358 2.13 -2.11 -10.52
N ARG A 359 3.06 -1.16 -10.71
CA ARG A 359 2.88 0.25 -10.34
C ARG A 359 3.08 1.16 -11.55
N ALA A 360 2.49 2.35 -11.51
CA ALA A 360 2.60 3.33 -12.58
C ALA A 360 3.01 4.68 -12.00
N ILE A 361 4.22 5.14 -12.35
CA ILE A 361 4.78 6.39 -11.84
C ILE A 361 4.63 7.46 -12.92
N PRO A 362 4.01 8.62 -12.63
CA PRO A 362 3.96 9.71 -13.58
C PRO A 362 5.37 10.27 -13.83
N ALA A 363 5.73 10.45 -15.10
CA ALA A 363 7.01 11.02 -15.48
C ALA A 363 6.83 12.13 -16.52
N PHE A 364 7.75 13.08 -16.55
CA PHE A 364 7.65 14.30 -17.35
C PHE A 364 8.93 14.54 -18.14
N ASN A 365 8.83 15.20 -19.28
CA ASN A 365 10.02 15.76 -19.92
C ASN A 365 10.48 17.04 -19.19
N LYS A 366 11.68 17.53 -19.56
CA LYS A 366 12.27 18.73 -18.96
C LYS A 366 11.36 19.95 -19.02
N SER A 367 10.70 20.20 -20.16
CA SER A 367 9.83 21.38 -20.31
C SER A 367 8.64 21.37 -19.35
N ALA A 368 7.95 20.23 -19.23
CA ALA A 368 6.87 20.07 -18.27
C ALA A 368 7.37 20.21 -16.82
N MET A 369 8.52 19.60 -16.48
CA MET A 369 9.05 19.68 -15.12
C MET A 369 9.49 21.11 -14.76
N ASN A 370 10.14 21.84 -15.66
CA ASN A 370 10.49 23.24 -15.44
C ASN A 370 9.26 24.10 -15.13
N ALA A 371 8.17 23.93 -15.89
CA ALA A 371 6.92 24.66 -15.65
C ALA A 371 6.32 24.33 -14.27
N ILE A 372 6.42 23.07 -13.82
CA ILE A 372 6.00 22.64 -12.48
C ILE A 372 6.86 23.32 -11.42
N THR A 373 8.18 23.19 -11.49
CA THR A 373 9.10 23.73 -10.48
C THR A 373 9.03 25.25 -10.41
N GLU A 374 8.96 25.95 -11.55
CA GLU A 374 8.81 27.42 -11.59
C GLU A 374 7.50 27.88 -10.95
N THR A 375 6.40 27.17 -11.21
CA THR A 375 5.09 27.49 -10.60
C THR A 375 5.12 27.26 -9.09
N ILE A 376 5.79 26.20 -8.62
CA ILE A 376 5.95 25.93 -7.19
C ILE A 376 6.78 27.03 -6.53
N SER A 377 7.97 27.31 -7.05
CA SER A 377 8.86 28.35 -6.50
C SER A 377 8.17 29.71 -6.47
N ALA A 378 7.41 30.07 -7.50
CA ALA A 378 6.69 31.35 -7.57
C ALA A 378 5.52 31.45 -6.57
N ASN A 379 4.91 30.33 -6.18
CA ASN A 379 3.75 30.30 -5.30
C ASN A 379 4.05 29.71 -3.92
N TRP A 380 5.32 29.50 -3.59
CA TRP A 380 5.74 28.72 -2.42
C TRP A 380 5.13 29.19 -1.11
N THR A 381 5.12 30.50 -0.88
CA THR A 381 4.51 31.11 0.32
C THR A 381 3.01 30.84 0.44
N ASN A 382 2.28 30.66 -0.67
CA ASN A 382 0.87 30.32 -0.65
C ASN A 382 0.67 28.81 -0.46
N ILE A 383 1.52 27.99 -1.09
CA ILE A 383 1.50 26.53 -0.95
C ILE A 383 1.67 26.14 0.52
N ILE A 384 2.68 26.70 1.21
CA ILE A 384 2.90 26.44 2.64
C ILE A 384 1.68 26.80 3.50
N LYS A 385 0.98 27.90 3.19
CA LYS A 385 -0.20 28.32 3.96
C LYS A 385 -1.39 27.39 3.78
N GLU A 386 -1.48 26.72 2.64
CA GLU A 386 -2.55 25.79 2.31
C GLU A 386 -2.23 24.34 2.73
N MET A 387 -0.95 24.04 3.02
CA MET A 387 -0.53 22.74 3.55
C MET A 387 -1.07 22.52 4.96
N PRO A 388 -1.65 21.34 5.26
CA PRO A 388 -1.98 20.95 6.62
C PRO A 388 -0.77 21.08 7.55
N VAL A 389 -0.99 21.57 8.78
CA VAL A 389 0.10 21.79 9.77
C VAL A 389 0.92 20.53 10.05
N ASN A 390 0.31 19.34 9.93
CA ASN A 390 1.00 18.07 10.12
C ASN A 390 1.96 17.76 8.96
N ASP A 391 1.60 18.10 7.72
CA ASP A 391 2.45 17.90 6.55
C ASP A 391 3.61 18.90 6.59
N PHE A 392 3.36 20.16 6.97
CA PHE A 392 4.41 21.15 7.14
C PHE A 392 5.47 20.74 8.19
N LYS A 393 5.05 20.17 9.32
CA LYS A 393 5.98 19.70 10.37
C LYS A 393 6.80 18.48 9.96
N LYS A 394 6.23 17.57 9.15
CA LYS A 394 6.93 16.39 8.62
C LYS A 394 8.07 16.79 7.67
N HIS A 395 7.93 17.92 6.98
CA HIS A 395 8.83 18.34 5.89
C HIS A 395 9.88 19.38 6.29
N TYR A 396 9.66 20.20 7.33
CA TYR A 396 10.50 21.39 7.61
C TYR A 396 11.00 21.52 9.05
N ASN A 397 10.79 20.53 9.93
CA ASN A 397 11.29 20.55 11.31
C ASN A 397 12.22 19.37 11.67
N GLN A 398 12.82 18.72 10.66
CA GLN A 398 13.99 17.86 10.84
C GLN A 398 15.23 18.65 10.45
#